data_AF-A0A6J8A298-F1
#
_entry.id   AF-A0A6J8A298-F1
#
_cell.length_a   1.000
_cell.length_b   1.000
_cell.length_c   1.000
_cell.angle_alpha   90.00
_cell.angle_beta   90.00
_cell.angle_gamma   90.00
#
_symmetry.space_group_name_H-M   'P 1'
#
loop_
_entity.id
_entity.type
_entity.pdbx_description
1 polymer ?
#
loop_
_entity_poly.entity_id
_entity_poly.type
_entity_poly.pdbx_seq_one_letter_code
_entity_poly.pdbx_strand_id
1 'polypeptide(L)'
;MKLSIATKQVEDLSKKSNLTLYSDETSKFGKSFEVFAVTDEDKNSYLLGLREMNCKSSETVLETFKDILQDFNDLCDGNDVGFKVLTAIKNTMSDRASTEKKFQNLLENYRTTILTKIIDGWPMLTEEERAASSRMNNFFCSLHLLVNFATVCGEGLKKFESLNLKDHPIQTDDESETESGTESGTIRLLRTSAKSFSRGVDEKKWGV
;
A
#
# COMPACT_ATOMS: atom_id res chain seq x y z
N MET A 1 -1.34 -17.42 9.63
CA MET A 1 -1.70 -16.80 10.93
C MET A 1 -2.83 -15.82 10.67
N LYS A 2 -3.97 -15.94 11.35
CA LYS A 2 -5.08 -14.98 11.24
C LYS A 2 -4.95 -13.97 12.38
N LEU A 3 -4.65 -12.71 12.07
CA LEU A 3 -4.82 -11.61 13.02
C LEU A 3 -6.26 -11.10 12.89
N SER A 4 -6.99 -10.98 14.01
CA SER A 4 -8.34 -10.40 14.04
C SER A 4 -8.36 -9.08 14.81
N ILE A 5 -9.12 -8.11 14.30
CA ILE A 5 -9.54 -6.93 15.05
C ILE A 5 -10.38 -7.38 16.26
N ALA A 6 -10.37 -6.61 17.35
CA ALA A 6 -11.31 -6.80 18.46
C ALA A 6 -12.75 -6.43 18.03
N THR A 7 -13.76 -7.27 18.33
CA THR A 7 -15.16 -7.08 17.88
C THR A 7 -15.70 -5.66 18.05
N LYS A 8 -15.36 -4.99 19.17
CA LYS A 8 -15.74 -3.60 19.45
C LYS A 8 -15.24 -2.60 18.40
N GLN A 9 -14.03 -2.79 17.87
CA GLN A 9 -13.46 -1.96 16.82
C GLN A 9 -14.15 -2.22 15.46
N VAL A 10 -14.56 -3.47 15.19
CA VAL A 10 -15.31 -3.81 13.96
C VAL A 10 -16.68 -3.14 13.97
N GLU A 11 -17.38 -3.20 15.10
CA GLU A 11 -18.69 -2.54 15.26
C GLU A 11 -18.59 -1.02 15.14
N ASP A 12 -17.56 -0.40 15.72
CA ASP A 12 -17.32 1.04 15.58
C ASP A 12 -17.04 1.41 14.13
N LEU A 13 -16.19 0.65 13.45
CA LEU A 13 -15.84 0.87 12.05
C LEU A 13 -17.06 0.78 11.12
N SER A 14 -18.01 -0.10 11.44
CA SER A 14 -19.26 -0.26 10.65
C SER A 14 -20.17 0.98 10.64
N LYS A 15 -19.98 1.89 11.61
CA LYS A 15 -20.75 3.14 11.76
C LYS A 15 -20.03 4.33 11.13
N LYS A 16 -18.78 4.17 10.71
CA LYS A 16 -17.97 5.21 10.08
C LYS A 16 -18.29 5.33 8.60
N SER A 17 -17.97 6.48 8.02
CA SER A 17 -18.08 6.76 6.59
C SER A 17 -16.77 7.33 6.06
N ASN A 18 -16.63 7.37 4.73
CA ASN A 18 -15.49 7.99 4.03
C ASN A 18 -14.13 7.41 4.42
N LEU A 19 -14.09 6.10 4.68
CA LEU A 19 -12.87 5.40 5.04
C LEU A 19 -11.88 5.42 3.88
N THR A 20 -10.60 5.55 4.22
CA THR A 20 -9.49 5.39 3.29
C THR A 20 -8.84 4.04 3.52
N LEU A 21 -8.83 3.17 2.52
CA LEU A 21 -8.16 1.86 2.56
C LEU A 21 -6.69 1.98 2.17
N TYR A 22 -5.84 1.27 2.90
CA TYR A 22 -4.43 1.10 2.66
C TYR A 22 -4.15 -0.40 2.54
N SER A 23 -3.39 -0.76 1.52
CA SER A 23 -2.76 -2.06 1.36
C SER A 23 -1.26 -1.89 1.40
N ASP A 24 -0.56 -2.80 2.08
CA ASP A 24 0.89 -2.87 2.03
C ASP A 24 1.34 -4.32 2.06
N GLU A 25 2.30 -4.62 1.20
CA GLU A 25 2.82 -5.96 0.98
C GLU A 25 4.22 -6.06 1.59
N THR A 26 4.46 -7.12 2.36
CA THR A 26 5.79 -7.42 2.87
C THR A 26 6.12 -8.89 2.67
N SER A 27 7.38 -9.19 2.40
CA SER A 27 7.86 -10.56 2.22
C SER A 27 8.90 -10.90 3.30
N LYS A 28 8.66 -11.96 4.07
CA LYS A 28 9.54 -12.40 5.16
C LYS A 28 9.65 -13.92 5.19
N PHE A 29 10.87 -14.45 5.34
CA PHE A 29 11.16 -15.89 5.35
C PHE A 29 10.60 -16.65 4.14
N GLY A 30 10.67 -16.05 2.93
CA GLY A 30 10.16 -16.66 1.70
C GLY A 30 8.63 -16.67 1.56
N LYS A 31 7.91 -16.02 2.47
CA LYS A 31 6.45 -15.88 2.45
C LYS A 31 6.06 -14.43 2.19
N SER A 32 5.03 -14.21 1.41
CA SER A 32 4.44 -12.89 1.18
C SER A 32 3.23 -12.68 2.09
N PHE A 33 3.12 -11.50 2.67
CA PHE A 33 2.03 -11.10 3.54
C PHE A 33 1.44 -9.80 3.06
N GLU A 34 0.12 -9.73 3.08
CA GLU A 34 -0.66 -8.55 2.75
C GLU A 34 -1.31 -8.03 4.02
N VAL A 35 -1.17 -6.73 4.25
CA VAL A 35 -1.85 -6.03 5.33
C VAL A 35 -2.90 -5.10 4.74
N PHE A 36 -4.08 -5.10 5.34
CA PHE A 36 -5.12 -4.12 5.03
C PHE A 36 -5.39 -3.28 6.27
N ALA A 37 -5.38 -1.97 6.09
CA ALA A 37 -5.73 -1.02 7.14
C ALA A 37 -6.66 0.05 6.57
N VAL A 38 -7.42 0.70 7.45
CA VAL A 38 -8.24 1.85 7.09
C VAL A 38 -8.01 3.00 8.03
N THR A 39 -8.21 4.22 7.53
CA THR A 39 -8.17 5.43 8.34
C THR A 39 -9.48 6.19 8.18
N ASP A 40 -10.01 6.70 9.28
CA ASP A 40 -11.21 7.55 9.30
C ASP A 40 -10.87 9.04 9.13
N GLU A 41 -11.89 9.89 9.09
CA GLU A 41 -11.74 11.35 8.95
C GLU A 41 -10.99 12.00 10.12
N ASP A 42 -11.08 11.37 11.30
CA ASP A 42 -10.42 11.79 12.54
C ASP A 42 -8.94 11.35 12.59
N LYS A 43 -8.45 10.70 11.53
CA LYS A 43 -7.09 10.14 11.40
C LYS A 43 -6.81 8.98 12.35
N ASN A 44 -7.84 8.31 12.85
CA ASN A 44 -7.67 7.05 13.57
C ASN A 44 -7.43 5.93 12.56
N SER A 45 -6.40 5.12 12.78
CA SER A 45 -6.08 3.98 11.92
C SER A 45 -6.51 2.66 12.56
N TYR A 46 -7.14 1.82 11.75
CA TYR A 46 -7.66 0.51 12.13
C TYR A 46 -7.06 -0.56 11.23
N LEU A 47 -6.37 -1.52 11.82
CA LEU A 47 -5.75 -2.63 11.11
C LEU A 47 -6.80 -3.70 10.80
N LEU A 48 -7.33 -3.77 9.57
CA LEU A 48 -8.37 -4.73 9.20
C LEU A 48 -7.90 -6.19 9.30
N GLY A 49 -6.69 -6.45 8.84
CA GLY A 49 -6.13 -7.79 8.91
C GLY A 49 -4.77 -7.92 8.24
N LEU A 50 -4.10 -9.01 8.57
CA LEU A 50 -2.85 -9.46 7.97
C LEU A 50 -3.04 -10.90 7.49
N ARG A 51 -2.68 -11.20 6.25
CA ARG A 51 -2.83 -12.54 5.66
C ARG A 51 -1.60 -12.91 4.84
N GLU A 52 -1.25 -14.18 4.88
CA GLU A 52 -0.22 -14.75 3.99
C GLU A 52 -0.85 -14.96 2.62
N MET A 53 -0.18 -14.53 1.56
CA MET A 53 -0.63 -14.67 0.18
C MET A 53 0.25 -15.66 -0.58
N ASN A 54 -0.40 -16.50 -1.40
CA ASN A 54 0.30 -17.48 -2.24
C ASN A 54 0.96 -16.83 -3.47
N CYS A 55 0.37 -15.75 -4.00
CA CYS A 55 0.93 -14.99 -5.11
C CYS A 55 0.43 -13.55 -5.09
N LYS A 56 1.14 -12.68 -5.81
CA LYS A 56 0.94 -11.22 -5.82
C LYS A 56 -0.02 -10.76 -6.93
N SER A 57 -1.00 -11.59 -7.29
CA SER A 57 -1.98 -11.22 -8.32
C SER A 57 -3.05 -10.32 -7.72
N SER A 58 -3.56 -9.37 -8.50
CA SER A 58 -4.66 -8.47 -8.08
C SER A 58 -5.91 -9.24 -7.62
N GLU A 59 -6.16 -10.40 -8.21
CA GLU A 59 -7.23 -11.31 -7.85
C GLU A 59 -7.00 -11.91 -6.47
N THR A 60 -5.79 -12.39 -6.20
CA THR A 60 -5.44 -12.95 -4.88
C THR A 60 -5.51 -11.91 -3.78
N VAL A 61 -5.09 -10.68 -4.04
CA VAL A 61 -5.23 -9.55 -3.10
C VAL A 61 -6.71 -9.29 -2.80
N LEU A 62 -7.58 -9.26 -3.82
CA LEU A 62 -9.02 -9.08 -3.61
C LEU A 62 -9.66 -10.25 -2.85
N GLU A 63 -9.36 -11.50 -3.21
CA GLU A 63 -9.91 -12.65 -2.48
C GLU A 63 -9.45 -12.64 -1.02
N THR A 64 -8.20 -12.29 -0.77
CA THR A 64 -7.68 -12.12 0.60
C THR A 64 -8.44 -11.02 1.36
N PHE A 65 -8.77 -9.91 0.69
CA PHE A 65 -9.56 -8.85 1.30
C PHE A 65 -11.00 -9.31 1.59
N LYS A 66 -11.64 -10.06 0.68
CA LYS A 66 -12.96 -10.66 0.89
C LYS A 66 -12.96 -11.61 2.09
N ASP A 67 -11.93 -12.43 2.23
CA ASP A 67 -11.79 -13.34 3.38
C ASP A 67 -11.74 -12.57 4.70
N ILE A 68 -11.04 -11.44 4.75
CA ILE A 68 -11.00 -10.56 5.93
C ILE A 68 -12.38 -9.97 6.23
N LEU A 69 -13.11 -9.51 5.20
CA LEU A 69 -14.47 -8.99 5.37
C LEU A 69 -15.45 -10.09 5.82
N GLN A 70 -15.27 -11.32 5.34
CA GLN A 70 -16.06 -12.47 5.77
C GLN A 70 -15.77 -12.81 7.23
N ASP A 71 -14.50 -12.77 7.67
CA ASP A 71 -14.16 -12.96 9.08
C ASP A 71 -14.88 -11.91 9.97
N PHE A 72 -15.12 -10.68 9.49
CA PHE A 72 -15.92 -9.68 10.23
C PHE A 72 -17.40 -10.05 10.31
N ASN A 73 -17.97 -10.58 9.23
CA ASN A 73 -19.34 -11.06 9.26
C ASN A 73 -19.49 -12.22 10.25
N ASP A 74 -18.54 -13.14 10.27
CA ASP A 74 -18.55 -14.31 11.16
C ASP A 74 -18.38 -13.91 12.64
N LEU A 75 -17.60 -12.86 12.92
CA LEU A 75 -17.41 -12.34 14.28
C LEU A 75 -18.62 -11.57 14.85
N CYS A 76 -19.50 -11.07 13.99
CA CYS A 76 -20.66 -10.25 14.36
C CYS A 76 -22.00 -10.92 14.01
N ASP A 77 -22.05 -12.26 14.07
CA ASP A 77 -23.24 -13.10 13.83
C ASP A 77 -23.98 -12.80 12.51
N GLY A 78 -23.24 -12.51 11.44
CA GLY A 78 -23.82 -12.34 10.10
C GLY A 78 -24.52 -11.00 9.83
N ASN A 79 -24.29 -9.97 10.63
CA ASN A 79 -24.91 -8.63 10.48
C ASN A 79 -24.42 -7.79 9.27
N ASP A 80 -23.92 -8.44 8.22
CA ASP A 80 -23.33 -7.82 7.01
C ASP A 80 -22.28 -6.73 7.33
N VAL A 81 -21.58 -6.87 8.45
CA VAL A 81 -20.67 -5.85 8.97
C VAL A 81 -19.49 -5.62 8.02
N GLY A 82 -18.92 -6.69 7.46
CA GLY A 82 -17.89 -6.60 6.43
C GLY A 82 -18.36 -5.86 5.19
N PHE A 83 -19.61 -6.05 4.77
CA PHE A 83 -20.18 -5.32 3.64
C PHE A 83 -20.42 -3.84 3.98
N LYS A 84 -20.88 -3.52 5.19
CA LYS A 84 -20.99 -2.13 5.66
C LYS A 84 -19.62 -1.43 5.63
N VAL A 85 -18.58 -2.07 6.16
CA VAL A 85 -17.20 -1.58 6.11
C VAL A 85 -16.75 -1.35 4.66
N LEU A 86 -16.98 -2.31 3.75
CA LEU A 86 -16.65 -2.15 2.33
C LEU A 86 -17.36 -0.94 1.70
N THR A 87 -18.65 -0.75 1.98
CA THR A 87 -19.40 0.37 1.42
C THR A 87 -18.96 1.72 2.00
N ALA A 88 -18.48 1.75 3.24
CA ALA A 88 -17.92 2.92 3.90
C ALA A 88 -16.55 3.35 3.34
N ILE A 89 -15.81 2.43 2.72
CA ILE A 89 -14.56 2.76 2.00
C ILE A 89 -14.92 3.56 0.74
N LYS A 90 -14.45 4.80 0.71
CA LYS A 90 -14.61 5.74 -0.42
C LYS A 90 -13.30 6.10 -1.07
N ASN A 91 -12.21 5.92 -0.34
CA ASN A 91 -10.89 6.31 -0.78
C ASN A 91 -9.97 5.11 -0.66
N THR A 92 -9.00 5.02 -1.55
CA THR A 92 -7.91 4.05 -1.46
C THR A 92 -6.59 4.79 -1.61
N MET A 93 -5.56 4.31 -0.92
CA MET A 93 -4.19 4.75 -1.13
C MET A 93 -3.40 3.61 -1.75
N SER A 94 -2.90 3.80 -2.97
CA SER A 94 -2.15 2.78 -3.69
C SER A 94 -0.91 3.34 -4.38
N ASP A 95 -0.03 2.46 -4.83
CA ASP A 95 1.06 2.84 -5.72
C ASP A 95 0.56 2.92 -7.19
N ARG A 96 1.50 3.09 -8.14
CA ARG A 96 1.16 3.17 -9.58
C ARG A 96 1.44 1.86 -10.34
N ALA A 97 1.73 0.76 -9.64
CA ALA A 97 1.97 -0.53 -10.24
C ALA A 97 0.74 -1.00 -11.04
N SER A 98 0.98 -1.79 -12.08
CA SER A 98 -0.09 -2.34 -12.92
C SER A 98 -1.01 -3.27 -12.12
N THR A 99 -0.46 -4.03 -11.17
CA THR A 99 -1.21 -4.91 -10.27
C THR A 99 -2.18 -4.11 -9.40
N GLU A 100 -1.72 -3.01 -8.79
CA GLU A 100 -2.57 -2.15 -7.95
C GLU A 100 -3.70 -1.51 -8.74
N LYS A 101 -3.41 -1.00 -9.96
CA LYS A 101 -4.47 -0.48 -10.84
C LYS A 101 -5.54 -1.51 -11.14
N LYS A 102 -5.13 -2.77 -11.35
CA LYS A 102 -6.07 -3.87 -11.62
C LYS A 102 -6.85 -4.24 -10.36
N PHE A 103 -6.20 -4.28 -9.20
CA PHE A 103 -6.86 -4.49 -7.91
C PHE A 103 -7.92 -3.42 -7.63
N GLN A 104 -7.63 -2.15 -7.88
CA GLN A 104 -8.57 -1.05 -7.70
C GLN A 104 -9.84 -1.22 -8.54
N ASN A 105 -9.69 -1.58 -9.82
CA ASN A 105 -10.84 -1.86 -10.68
C ASN A 105 -11.66 -3.06 -10.16
N LEU A 106 -10.99 -4.11 -9.70
CA LEU A 106 -11.65 -5.29 -9.12
C LEU A 106 -12.40 -4.93 -7.82
N LEU A 107 -11.80 -4.09 -6.97
CA LEU A 107 -12.39 -3.61 -5.73
C LEU A 107 -13.61 -2.73 -5.97
N GLU A 108 -13.53 -1.79 -6.92
CA GLU A 108 -14.66 -0.92 -7.30
C GLU A 108 -15.84 -1.72 -7.87
N ASN A 109 -15.55 -2.70 -8.74
CA ASN A 109 -16.55 -3.63 -9.25
C ASN A 109 -17.20 -4.43 -8.12
N TYR A 110 -16.38 -5.00 -7.23
CA TYR A 110 -16.88 -5.76 -6.09
C TYR A 110 -17.76 -4.90 -5.18
N ARG A 111 -17.30 -3.69 -4.82
CA ARG A 111 -18.08 -2.73 -4.02
C ARG A 111 -19.42 -2.39 -4.68
N THR A 112 -19.43 -2.17 -6.00
CA THR A 112 -20.66 -1.88 -6.75
C THR A 112 -21.67 -3.01 -6.66
N THR A 113 -21.23 -4.28 -6.71
CA THR A 113 -22.12 -5.44 -6.51
C THR A 113 -22.68 -5.57 -5.09
N ILE A 114 -22.00 -5.01 -4.10
CA ILE A 114 -22.41 -5.05 -2.69
C ILE A 114 -23.33 -3.86 -2.35
N LEU A 115 -23.12 -2.69 -2.95
CA LEU A 115 -23.98 -1.51 -2.72
C LEU A 115 -25.45 -1.79 -3.01
N THR A 116 -25.74 -2.59 -4.04
CA THR A 116 -27.11 -3.00 -4.41
C THR A 116 -27.81 -3.83 -3.33
N LYS A 117 -27.05 -4.43 -2.41
CA LYS A 117 -27.55 -5.26 -1.31
C LYS A 117 -27.69 -4.48 0.00
N ILE A 118 -26.86 -3.45 0.18
CA ILE A 118 -26.75 -2.70 1.44
C ILE A 118 -27.59 -1.41 1.43
N ILE A 119 -27.72 -0.76 0.28
CA ILE A 119 -28.48 0.49 0.19
C ILE A 119 -29.94 0.17 -0.12
N ASP A 120 -30.81 0.47 0.84
CA ASP A 120 -32.25 0.33 0.69
C ASP A 120 -32.77 1.17 -0.48
N GLY A 121 -33.60 0.55 -1.33
CA GLY A 121 -34.17 1.25 -2.48
C GLY A 121 -33.15 1.62 -3.56
N TRP A 122 -32.00 0.95 -3.65
CA TRP A 122 -31.01 1.17 -4.72
C TRP A 122 -31.61 1.27 -6.15
N PRO A 123 -32.60 0.42 -6.55
CA PRO A 123 -33.23 0.54 -7.87
C PRO A 123 -34.07 1.82 -8.07
N MET A 124 -34.45 2.50 -6.99
CA MET A 124 -35.23 3.74 -7.00
C MET A 124 -34.37 4.99 -7.07
N LEU A 125 -33.05 4.86 -6.84
CA LEU A 125 -32.10 5.96 -6.94
C LEU A 125 -31.90 6.39 -8.39
N THR A 126 -31.72 7.69 -8.59
CA THR A 126 -31.38 8.23 -9.91
C THR A 126 -30.00 7.75 -10.37
N GLU A 127 -29.70 7.92 -11.65
CA GLU A 127 -28.37 7.55 -12.17
C GLU A 127 -27.26 8.39 -11.50
N GLU A 128 -27.54 9.66 -11.21
CA GLU A 128 -26.62 10.57 -10.51
C GLU A 128 -26.37 10.13 -9.07
N GLU A 129 -27.41 9.71 -8.35
CA GLU A 129 -27.30 9.23 -6.97
C GLU A 129 -26.54 7.90 -6.89
N ARG A 130 -26.79 6.99 -7.84
CA ARG A 130 -26.05 5.74 -7.96
C ARG A 130 -24.58 6.00 -8.28
N ALA A 131 -24.28 6.90 -9.22
CA ALA A 131 -22.93 7.29 -9.57
C ALA A 131 -22.17 7.98 -8.41
N ALA A 132 -22.85 8.82 -7.62
CA ALA A 132 -22.26 9.43 -6.42
C ALA A 132 -21.97 8.39 -5.33
N SER A 133 -22.85 7.40 -5.18
CA SER A 133 -22.72 6.34 -4.17
C SER A 133 -21.64 5.31 -4.53
N SER A 134 -21.49 4.99 -5.82
CA SER A 134 -20.50 4.03 -6.33
C SER A 134 -19.09 4.60 -6.41
N ARG A 135 -18.94 5.93 -6.56
CA ARG A 135 -17.64 6.58 -6.71
C ARG A 135 -16.64 6.18 -5.62
N MET A 136 -15.48 5.72 -6.06
CA MET A 136 -14.27 5.55 -5.24
C MET A 136 -13.16 6.44 -5.77
N ASN A 137 -12.41 7.07 -4.86
CA ASN A 137 -11.24 7.86 -5.20
C ASN A 137 -9.98 7.04 -4.95
N ASN A 138 -9.01 7.12 -5.86
CA ASN A 138 -7.70 6.53 -5.66
C ASN A 138 -6.64 7.64 -5.50
N PHE A 139 -5.99 7.66 -4.33
CA PHE A 139 -4.88 8.54 -4.02
C PHE A 139 -3.57 7.78 -4.20
N PHE A 140 -2.67 8.32 -5.01
CA PHE A 140 -1.35 7.72 -5.18
C PHE A 140 -0.42 8.12 -4.05
N CYS A 141 0.33 7.15 -3.53
CA CYS A 141 1.32 7.41 -2.49
C CYS A 141 2.44 8.34 -3.02
N SER A 142 2.52 9.55 -2.45
CA SER A 142 3.50 10.59 -2.83
C SER A 142 4.95 10.16 -2.64
N LEU A 143 5.22 9.16 -1.79
CA LEU A 143 6.56 8.61 -1.61
C LEU A 143 7.10 8.02 -2.92
N HIS A 144 6.26 7.34 -3.70
CA HIS A 144 6.67 6.79 -5.00
C HIS A 144 7.04 7.87 -6.01
N LEU A 145 6.41 9.06 -5.94
CA LEU A 145 6.82 10.19 -6.76
C LEU A 145 8.22 10.68 -6.37
N LEU A 146 8.49 10.84 -5.08
CA LEU A 146 9.80 11.26 -4.58
C LEU A 146 10.89 10.23 -4.90
N VAL A 147 10.61 8.94 -4.75
CA VAL A 147 11.51 7.85 -5.12
C VAL A 147 11.83 7.89 -6.62
N ASN A 148 10.82 8.10 -7.48
CA ASN A 148 11.06 8.22 -8.92
C ASN A 148 11.93 9.42 -9.28
N PHE A 149 11.73 10.58 -8.65
CA PHE A 149 12.63 11.72 -8.84
C PHE A 149 14.06 11.42 -8.39
N ALA A 150 14.22 10.79 -7.23
CA ALA A 150 15.54 10.39 -6.74
C ALA A 150 16.25 9.42 -7.72
N THR A 151 15.53 8.45 -8.29
CA THR A 151 16.06 7.51 -9.28
C THR A 151 16.56 8.23 -10.53
N VAL A 152 15.73 9.10 -11.13
CA VAL A 152 16.10 9.85 -12.34
C VAL A 152 17.30 10.78 -12.09
N CYS A 153 17.28 11.51 -10.97
CA CYS A 153 18.42 12.34 -10.58
C CYS A 153 19.68 11.50 -10.37
N GLY A 154 19.55 10.30 -9.81
CA GLY A 154 20.66 9.38 -9.61
C GLY A 154 21.29 8.85 -10.89
N GLU A 155 20.48 8.47 -11.86
CA GLU A 155 20.96 8.09 -13.20
C GLU A 155 21.65 9.27 -13.90
N GLY A 156 21.10 10.47 -13.77
CA GLY A 156 21.69 11.70 -14.30
C GLY A 156 23.05 12.01 -13.68
N LEU A 157 23.16 11.95 -12.35
CA LEU A 157 24.41 12.14 -11.61
C LEU A 157 25.45 11.10 -11.99
N LYS A 158 25.05 9.82 -12.06
CA LYS A 158 25.93 8.74 -12.48
C LYS A 158 26.49 8.99 -13.89
N LYS A 159 25.64 9.41 -14.83
CA LYS A 159 26.05 9.76 -16.18
C LYS A 159 27.00 10.96 -16.19
N PHE A 160 26.70 12.01 -15.43
CA PHE A 160 27.56 13.18 -15.29
C PHE A 160 28.95 12.82 -14.74
N GLU A 161 29.00 12.07 -13.64
CA GLU A 161 30.25 11.57 -13.03
C GLU A 161 31.05 10.74 -14.04
N SER A 162 30.38 9.84 -14.77
CA SER A 162 31.02 9.00 -15.79
C SER A 162 31.59 9.77 -16.99
N LEU A 163 31.09 10.98 -17.28
CA LEU A 163 31.52 11.80 -18.41
C LEU A 163 32.58 12.82 -18.01
N ASN A 164 32.53 13.32 -16.77
CA ASN A 164 33.34 14.46 -16.34
C ASN A 164 34.41 14.13 -15.29
N LEU A 165 34.35 12.94 -14.66
CA LEU A 165 35.29 12.54 -13.59
C LEU A 165 36.19 11.35 -13.97
N LYS A 166 36.11 10.85 -15.21
CA LYS A 166 36.96 9.74 -15.68
C LYS A 166 38.46 10.10 -15.73
N ASP A 167 38.79 11.36 -15.98
CA ASP A 167 40.18 11.82 -16.10
C ASP A 167 40.78 12.33 -14.78
N HIS A 168 39.95 12.46 -13.73
CA HIS A 168 40.36 12.80 -12.37
C HIS A 168 39.60 11.92 -11.38
N PRO A 169 40.00 10.64 -11.22
CA PRO A 169 39.41 9.78 -10.22
C PRO A 169 39.62 10.40 -8.85
N ILE A 170 38.52 10.67 -8.15
CA ILE A 170 38.57 11.05 -6.74
C ILE A 170 39.11 9.82 -6.00
N GLN A 171 40.38 9.86 -5.62
CA GLN A 171 40.99 8.83 -4.78
C GLN A 171 40.19 8.74 -3.49
N THR A 172 39.49 7.62 -3.32
CA THR A 172 38.91 7.22 -2.05
C THR A 172 39.80 6.09 -1.58
N ASP A 173 40.45 6.27 -0.43
CA ASP A 173 41.49 5.39 0.14
C ASP A 173 40.97 3.99 0.57
N ASP A 174 39.83 3.54 0.06
CA ASP A 174 39.27 2.22 0.34
C ASP A 174 39.22 1.38 -0.94
N GLU A 175 40.17 0.47 -1.08
CA GLU A 175 40.28 -0.54 -2.13
C GLU A 175 39.15 -1.61 -2.08
N SER A 176 38.04 -1.39 -1.37
CA SER A 176 37.01 -2.43 -1.21
C SER A 176 35.59 -2.12 -1.71
N GLU A 177 35.23 -0.92 -2.19
CA GLU A 177 33.84 -0.66 -2.63
C GLU A 177 33.66 0.25 -3.86
N THR A 178 34.74 0.62 -4.56
CA THR A 178 34.71 1.69 -5.57
C THR A 178 34.28 1.26 -6.98
N GLU A 179 34.14 -0.04 -7.25
CA GLU A 179 33.71 -0.55 -8.57
C GLU A 179 32.29 -1.11 -8.62
N SER A 180 31.38 -0.75 -7.71
CA SER A 180 29.98 -0.99 -7.99
C SER A 180 29.50 0.01 -9.04
N GLY A 181 29.68 -0.30 -10.33
CA GLY A 181 29.14 0.45 -11.47
C GLY A 181 27.61 0.51 -11.51
N THR A 182 26.94 0.28 -10.38
CA THR A 182 25.50 0.22 -10.17
C THR A 182 24.93 1.59 -9.75
N GLU A 183 25.62 2.41 -8.93
CA GLU A 183 25.10 3.70 -8.42
C GLU A 183 26.07 4.90 -8.58
N SER A 184 25.57 6.12 -8.37
CA SER A 184 26.37 7.37 -8.38
C SER A 184 27.16 7.55 -7.07
N GLY A 185 28.38 8.09 -7.18
CA GLY A 185 29.23 8.42 -6.02
C GLY A 185 28.59 9.45 -5.09
N THR A 186 27.92 10.46 -5.65
CA THR A 186 27.14 11.46 -4.90
C THR A 186 26.01 10.81 -4.10
N ILE A 187 25.24 9.89 -4.72
CA ILE A 187 24.16 9.16 -4.03
C ILE A 187 24.74 8.28 -2.91
N ARG A 188 25.85 7.58 -3.17
CA ARG A 188 26.53 6.75 -2.18
C ARG A 188 26.95 7.57 -0.95
N LEU A 189 27.52 8.75 -1.14
CA LEU A 189 27.92 9.66 -0.06
C LEU A 189 26.72 10.17 0.74
N LEU A 190 25.65 10.55 0.06
CA LEU A 190 24.41 11.02 0.69
C LEU A 190 23.75 9.90 1.52
N ARG A 191 23.67 8.68 0.97
CA ARG A 191 23.19 7.48 1.66
C ARG A 191 24.04 7.13 2.87
N THR A 192 25.37 7.15 2.73
CA THR A 192 26.31 6.87 3.84
C THR A 192 26.16 7.90 4.95
N SER A 193 26.10 9.19 4.59
CA SER A 193 25.87 10.26 5.56
C SER A 193 24.53 10.09 6.28
N ALA A 194 23.44 9.84 5.55
CA ALA A 194 22.12 9.61 6.12
C ALA A 194 22.11 8.42 7.11
N LYS A 195 22.79 7.31 6.76
CA LYS A 195 22.95 6.16 7.67
C LYS A 195 23.79 6.48 8.91
N SER A 196 24.81 7.30 8.78
CA SER A 196 25.65 7.73 9.91
C SER A 196 24.90 8.65 10.90
N PHE A 197 23.89 9.39 10.42
CA PHE A 197 23.08 10.29 11.24
C PHE A 197 21.72 9.69 11.66
N SER A 198 21.28 8.58 11.07
CA SER A 198 20.04 7.92 11.47
C SER A 198 20.19 7.26 12.84
N ARG A 199 19.44 7.76 13.83
CA ARG A 199 19.28 7.11 15.15
C ARG A 199 18.35 5.90 15.02
N GLY A 200 18.85 4.82 14.42
CA GLY A 200 18.08 3.60 14.22
C GLY A 200 18.83 2.64 13.30
N VAL A 201 18.89 1.36 13.69
CA VAL A 201 19.57 0.30 12.94
C VAL A 201 18.84 0.10 11.61
N ASP A 202 19.61 -0.01 10.52
CA ASP A 202 19.20 -0.26 9.14
C ASP A 202 18.11 -1.37 9.06
N GLU A 203 16.89 -1.03 8.59
CA GLU A 203 15.77 -1.99 8.48
C GLU A 203 16.05 -3.15 7.51
N LYS A 204 17.14 -3.08 6.72
CA LYS A 204 17.56 -4.10 5.76
C LYS A 204 18.79 -4.92 6.16
N LYS A 205 19.31 -4.79 7.39
CA LYS A 205 20.36 -5.71 7.89
C LYS A 205 19.75 -6.93 8.57
N TRP A 206 19.33 -7.90 7.76
CA TRP A 206 19.24 -9.30 8.18
C TRP A 206 20.12 -10.13 7.24
N GLY A 207 21.39 -10.32 7.64
CA GLY A 207 22.25 -11.38 7.11
C GLY A 207 22.03 -12.64 7.93
N VAL A 208 21.84 -13.81 7.32
CA VAL A 208 22.85 -14.80 6.86
C VAL A 208 22.09 -15.78 5.97
#